data_AF-A0A6A0HVU0-F1
#
_entry.id   AF-A0A6A0HVU0-F1
#
_cell.length_a   1.000
_cell.length_b   1.000
_cell.length_c   1.000
_cell.angle_alpha   90.00
_cell.angle_beta   90.00
_cell.angle_gamma   90.00
#
_symmetry.space_group_name_H-M   'P 1'
#
loop_
_entity.id
_entity.type
_entity.pdbx_description
1 polymer ?
#
loop_
_entity_poly.entity_id
_entity_poly.type
_entity_poly.pdbx_seq_one_letter_code
_entity_poly.pdbx_strand_id
1 'polypeptide(L)'
;MNAAKHVAYWQTLAESDLEVARRVLQRGENLHYCLFFGHMSLEKLLNGLVVARTHEMPPKIHDLLRLADKAALPLEKDVEERD
;
A
#
# COMPACT_ATOMS: atom_id res chain seq x y z
N MET A 1 -2.35 5.88 -20.97
CA MET A 1 -1.77 6.04 -19.62
C MET A 1 -0.26 5.82 -19.72
N ASN A 2 0.58 6.67 -19.12
CA ASN A 2 2.01 6.36 -19.01
C ASN A 2 2.24 5.57 -17.72
N ALA A 3 2.24 4.23 -17.82
CA ALA A 3 2.31 3.34 -16.66
C ALA A 3 3.52 3.64 -15.77
N ALA A 4 4.71 3.84 -16.35
CA ALA A 4 5.92 4.13 -15.59
C ALA A 4 5.81 5.42 -14.74
N LYS A 5 5.23 6.49 -15.30
CA LYS A 5 4.98 7.73 -14.54
C LYS A 5 4.00 7.52 -13.38
N HIS A 6 2.95 6.75 -13.60
CA HIS A 6 1.96 6.45 -12.55
C HIS A 6 2.53 5.52 -11.46
N VAL A 7 3.33 4.53 -11.84
CA VAL A 7 4.05 3.66 -10.88
C VAL A 7 4.99 4.50 -10.01
N ALA A 8 5.82 5.36 -10.63
CA ALA A 8 6.74 6.23 -9.91
C ALA A 8 6.01 7.21 -8.96
N TYR A 9 4.85 7.73 -9.38
CA TYR A 9 4.00 8.55 -8.53
C TYR A 9 3.57 7.80 -7.25
N TRP A 10 3.03 6.58 -7.40
CA TRP A 10 2.61 5.77 -6.27
C TRP A 10 3.76 5.39 -5.34
N GLN A 11 4.92 5.01 -5.91
CA GLN A 11 6.13 4.73 -5.14
C GLN A 11 6.60 5.94 -4.33
N THR A 12 6.58 7.14 -4.93
CA THR A 12 6.99 8.38 -4.26
C THR A 12 6.08 8.69 -3.07
N LEU A 13 4.77 8.56 -3.25
CA LEU A 13 3.81 8.76 -2.16
C LEU A 13 3.94 7.70 -1.06
N ALA A 14 4.20 6.44 -1.43
CA ALA A 14 4.39 5.36 -0.48
C ALA A 14 5.64 5.55 0.39
N GLU A 15 6.77 5.97 -0.22
CA GLU A 15 8.00 6.26 0.52
C GLU A 15 7.81 7.44 1.47
N SER A 16 7.10 8.49 1.05
CA SER A 16 6.79 9.63 1.92
C SER A 16 6.01 9.20 3.17
N ASP A 17 5.00 8.33 3.04
CA ASP A 17 4.25 7.85 4.19
C ASP A 17 5.10 6.95 5.09
N LEU A 18 5.90 6.06 4.49
CA LEU A 18 6.77 5.16 5.23
C LEU A 18 7.81 5.95 6.05
N GLU A 19 8.33 7.03 5.49
CA GLU A 19 9.21 7.94 6.20
C GLU A 19 8.53 8.61 7.40
N VAL A 20 7.25 9.00 7.29
CA VAL A 20 6.49 9.48 8.45
C VAL A 20 6.33 8.37 9.49
N ALA A 21 5.98 7.15 9.07
CA ALA A 21 5.86 6.00 9.96
C ALA A 21 7.17 5.74 10.73
N ARG A 22 8.32 5.75 10.03
CA ARG A 22 9.65 5.60 10.64
C ARG A 22 9.93 6.69 11.67
N ARG A 23 9.60 7.96 11.38
CA ARG A 23 9.79 9.06 12.34
C ARG A 23 8.94 8.92 13.59
N VAL A 24 7.68 8.48 13.44
CA VAL A 24 6.79 8.21 14.59
C VAL A 24 7.36 7.06 15.42
N LEU A 25 7.79 5.97 14.77
CA LEU A 25 8.39 4.82 15.45
C LEU A 25 9.65 5.22 16.23
N GLN A 26 10.55 5.99 15.62
CA GLN A 26 11.78 6.47 16.26
C GLN A 26 11.51 7.36 17.46
N ARG A 27 10.44 8.17 17.43
CA ARG A 27 10.03 8.99 18.59
C ARG A 27 9.50 8.14 19.75
N GLY A 28 8.99 6.94 19.49
CA GLY A 28 8.47 6.05 20.53
C GLY A 28 7.11 6.46 21.13
N GLU A 29 6.46 7.48 20.56
CA GLU A 29 5.18 8.02 21.02
C GLU A 29 4.13 7.96 19.91
N ASN A 30 2.86 7.85 20.29
CA ASN A 30 1.73 7.79 19.35
C ASN A 30 1.89 6.70 18.27
N LEU A 31 2.34 5.50 18.67
CA LEU A 31 2.67 4.39 17.78
C LEU A 31 1.50 3.96 16.87
N HIS A 32 0.25 4.25 17.24
CA HIS A 32 -0.91 4.06 16.35
C HIS A 32 -0.79 4.85 15.05
N TYR A 33 -0.15 6.03 15.04
CA TYR A 33 0.14 6.76 13.80
C TYR A 33 1.21 6.07 12.95
N CYS A 34 2.18 5.37 13.56
CA CYS A 34 3.12 4.55 12.79
C CYS A 34 2.37 3.47 12.00
N LEU A 35 1.41 2.80 12.63
CA LEU A 35 0.57 1.80 11.96
C LEU A 35 -0.30 2.43 10.87
N PHE A 36 -0.90 3.60 11.14
CA PHE A 36 -1.70 4.33 10.15
C PHE A 36 -0.89 4.69 8.89
N PHE A 37 0.29 5.30 9.05
CA PHE A 37 1.15 5.66 7.91
C PHE A 37 1.75 4.42 7.24
N GLY A 38 2.04 3.35 7.98
CA GLY A 38 2.43 2.06 7.42
C GLY A 38 1.34 1.47 6.51
N HIS A 39 0.09 1.51 6.96
CA HIS A 39 -1.07 1.08 6.17
C HIS A 39 -1.23 1.92 4.88
N MET A 40 -1.15 3.26 4.99
CA MET A 40 -1.24 4.16 3.84
C MET A 40 -0.11 3.92 2.83
N SER A 41 1.11 3.68 3.30
CA SER A 41 2.25 3.33 2.45
C SER A 41 1.99 2.03 1.68
N LEU A 42 1.50 1.00 2.37
CA LEU A 42 1.17 -0.29 1.76
C LEU A 42 0.05 -0.17 0.71
N GLU A 43 -1.01 0.59 1.01
CA GLU A 43 -2.09 0.87 0.06
C GLU A 43 -1.56 1.51 -1.24
N LYS A 44 -0.69 2.51 -1.11
CA LYS A 44 -0.07 3.19 -2.26
C LYS A 44 0.84 2.26 -3.06
N LEU A 45 1.59 1.37 -2.41
CA LEU A 45 2.39 0.36 -3.12
C LEU A 45 1.50 -0.60 -3.91
N LEU A 46 0.40 -1.09 -3.31
CA LEU A 46 -0.54 -1.95 -4.01
C LEU A 46 -1.19 -1.23 -5.21
N ASN A 47 -1.56 0.03 -5.04
CA ASN A 47 -2.05 0.87 -6.15
C ASN A 47 -1.03 1.00 -7.28
N GLY A 48 0.25 1.17 -6.95
CA GLY A 48 1.36 1.14 -7.91
C GLY A 48 1.50 -0.21 -8.61
N LEU A 49 1.35 -1.32 -7.89
CA LEU A 49 1.39 -2.67 -8.44
C LEU A 49 0.23 -2.96 -9.39
N VAL A 50 -0.98 -2.47 -9.10
CA VAL A 50 -2.12 -2.54 -10.03
C VAL A 50 -1.73 -1.88 -11.35
N VAL A 51 -1.24 -0.64 -11.32
CA VAL A 51 -0.80 0.07 -12.54
C VAL A 51 0.28 -0.72 -13.28
N ALA A 52 1.29 -1.22 -12.55
CA ALA A 52 2.44 -1.91 -13.13
C ALA A 52 2.05 -3.22 -13.82
N ARG A 53 1.07 -3.94 -13.29
CA ARG A 53 0.72 -5.30 -13.74
C ARG A 53 -0.46 -5.33 -14.69
N THR A 54 -1.46 -4.48 -14.49
CA THR A 54 -2.69 -4.48 -15.30
C THR A 54 -2.73 -3.38 -16.35
N HIS A 55 -1.87 -2.37 -16.25
CA HIS A 55 -1.92 -1.16 -17.08
C HIS A 55 -3.25 -0.39 -16.94
N GLU A 56 -3.95 -0.56 -15.83
CA GLU A 56 -5.18 0.15 -15.48
C GLU A 56 -4.96 1.07 -14.28
N MET A 57 -5.88 2.02 -14.09
CA MET A 57 -5.88 2.87 -12.90
C MET A 57 -6.38 2.07 -11.70
N PRO A 58 -5.76 2.21 -10.51
CA PRO A 58 -6.22 1.53 -9.33
C PRO A 58 -7.60 2.07 -8.89
N PRO A 59 -8.47 1.21 -8.34
CA PRO A 59 -9.73 1.65 -7.77
C PRO A 59 -9.50 2.51 -6.51
N LYS A 60 -10.45 3.40 -6.21
CA LYS A 60 -10.43 4.19 -4.97
C LYS A 60 -11.04 3.39 -3.82
N ILE A 61 -10.31 2.39 -3.34
CA ILE A 61 -10.69 1.56 -2.20
C ILE A 61 -9.55 1.50 -1.20
N HIS A 62 -9.89 1.35 0.09
CA HIS A 62 -8.94 1.24 1.20
C HIS A 62 -8.78 -0.21 1.70
N ASP A 63 -9.11 -1.18 0.85
CA ASP A 63 -9.10 -2.61 1.15
C ASP A 63 -7.85 -3.24 0.54
N LEU A 64 -6.86 -3.55 1.38
CA LEU A 64 -5.57 -4.08 0.95
C LEU A 64 -5.68 -5.44 0.26
N LEU A 65 -6.59 -6.31 0.71
CA LEU A 65 -6.78 -7.63 0.10
C LEU A 65 -7.34 -7.47 -1.31
N ARG A 66 -8.36 -6.63 -1.48
CA ARG A 66 -8.92 -6.35 -2.82
C ARG A 66 -7.92 -5.65 -3.74
N LEU A 67 -7.06 -4.78 -3.21
CA LEU A 67 -6.01 -4.15 -3.99
C LEU A 67 -4.93 -5.16 -4.42
N ALA A 68 -4.56 -6.09 -3.54
CA ALA A 68 -3.62 -7.16 -3.85
C ALA A 68 -4.19 -8.14 -4.90
N ASP A 69 -5.46 -8.51 -4.78
CA ASP A 69 -6.18 -9.31 -5.79
C ASP A 69 -6.16 -8.60 -7.16
N LYS A 70 -6.45 -7.29 -7.18
CA LYS A 70 -6.40 -6.48 -8.41
C LYS A 70 -5.00 -6.32 -8.97
N ALA A 71 -3.97 -6.34 -8.11
CA ALA A 71 -2.59 -6.37 -8.53
C ALA A 71 -2.14 -7.77 -8.99
N ALA A 72 -3.05 -8.75 -9.08
CA ALA A 72 -2.72 -10.14 -9.40
C ALA A 72 -1.57 -10.69 -8.52
N LEU A 73 -1.53 -10.29 -7.26
CA LEU A 73 -0.57 -10.85 -6.30
C LEU A 73 -1.04 -12.25 -5.89
N PRO A 74 -0.17 -13.28 -5.99
CA PRO A 74 -0.49 -14.58 -5.43
C PRO A 74 -0.48 -14.44 -3.91
N LEU A 75 -1.66 -14.36 -3.31
CA LEU A 75 -1.85 -14.47 -1.87
C LEU A 75 -2.22 -15.91 -1.55
N GLU A 76 -1.43 -16.58 -0.72
CA GLU A 76 -1.84 -17.84 -0.11
C GLU A 76 -3.01 -17.51 0.83
N LYS A 77 -4.16 -18.16 0.60
CA LYS A 77 -5.31 -18.04 1.48
C LYS A 77 -5.07 -18.90 2.71
N ASP A 78 -4.29 -18.39 3.65
CA ASP A 78 -4.14 -18.98 4.98
C ASP A 78 -3.98 -17.88 6.02
N VAL A 79 -5.03 -17.69 6.84
CA VAL A 79 -5.03 -17.74 8.33
C VAL A 79 -6.50 -17.65 8.77
N GLU A 80 -6.93 -18.63 9.56
CA GLU A 80 -8.24 -18.76 10.23
C GLU A 80 -8.87 -17.43 10.70
N GLU A 81 -10.15 -17.25 10.37
CA GLU A 81 -11.04 -16.37 11.12
C GLU A 81 -11.09 -16.89 12.57
N ARG A 82 -10.37 -16.22 13.47
CA ARG A 82 -10.49 -16.45 14.91
C ARG A 82 -11.71 -15.69 15.41
N ASP A 83 -12.85 -16.36 15.45
CA ASP A 83 -13.99 -16.03 16.32
C ASP A 83 -13.80 -16.67 17.72
#